data_AF-A0AAD8WT88-F1
#
_entry.id   AF-A0AAD8WT88-F1
#
_cell.length_a   1.000
_cell.length_b   1.000
_cell.length_c   1.000
_cell.angle_alpha   90.00
_cell.angle_beta   90.00
_cell.angle_gamma   90.00
#
_symmetry.space_group_name_H-M   'P 1'
#
loop_
_entity.id
_entity.type
_entity.pdbx_description
1 polymer ?
#
loop_
_entity_poly.entity_id
_entity_poly.type
_entity_poly.pdbx_seq_one_letter_code
_entity_poly.pdbx_strand_id
1 'polypeptide(L)'
;MVLRGALMSSPASLPWSFLVYGTLSFVLLWLLDRLWWHPRRLERALRAQGLRGTSYRFIRGDLIDYARRTREATSRSLPLRCHNIAPLVGPLLHDIVQEHGKTCISWFGVFPKVTISDPNLTKEVLSNKFGHFEKLKFPALSRLLAGGLAKYEGEKWVKHRRILNPAFHLEKLKVLLIV
;
A
#
# COMPACT_ATOMS: atom_id res chain seq x y z
N MET A 1 -42.89 40.63 -54.45
CA MET A 1 -43.63 39.51 -53.81
C MET A 1 -42.65 38.33 -53.68
N VAL A 2 -41.83 38.33 -52.62
CA VAL A 2 -40.83 37.27 -52.37
C VAL A 2 -41.04 36.81 -50.94
N LEU A 3 -41.63 35.63 -50.77
CA LEU A 3 -41.76 34.96 -49.48
C LEU A 3 -41.05 33.60 -49.61
N ARG A 4 -39.74 33.59 -49.32
CA ARG A 4 -39.02 32.38 -48.94
C ARG A 4 -38.93 32.38 -47.41
N GLY A 5 -39.94 31.78 -46.77
CA GLY A 5 -39.87 31.44 -45.35
C GLY A 5 -38.95 30.24 -45.17
N ALA A 6 -37.77 30.47 -44.62
CA ALA A 6 -36.79 29.45 -44.29
C ALA A 6 -37.34 28.52 -43.20
N LEU A 7 -37.30 27.21 -43.46
CA LEU A 7 -37.42 26.18 -42.44
C LEU A 7 -36.24 26.33 -41.45
N MET A 8 -36.51 26.92 -40.29
CA MET A 8 -35.59 26.88 -39.16
C MET A 8 -35.72 25.51 -38.47
N SER A 9 -34.83 24.57 -38.82
CA SER A 9 -34.64 23.32 -38.09
C SER A 9 -34.07 23.63 -36.70
N SER A 10 -34.88 23.38 -35.66
CA SER A 10 -34.46 23.44 -34.27
C SER A 10 -33.32 22.44 -34.02
N PRO A 11 -32.17 22.82 -33.43
CA PRO A 11 -31.11 21.87 -33.15
C PRO A 11 -31.59 20.94 -32.04
N ALA A 12 -31.68 19.65 -32.34
CA ALA A 12 -31.98 18.61 -31.37
C ALA A 12 -30.97 18.70 -30.21
N SER A 13 -31.40 19.23 -29.08
CA SER A 13 -30.64 19.21 -27.84
C SER A 13 -30.53 17.76 -27.40
N LEU A 14 -29.42 17.11 -27.73
CA LEU A 14 -29.04 15.82 -27.15
C LEU A 14 -29.21 15.94 -25.63
N PRO A 15 -30.13 15.18 -25.00
CA PRO A 15 -30.43 15.40 -23.61
C PRO A 15 -29.20 14.98 -22.80
N TRP A 16 -28.76 15.90 -21.96
CA TRP A 16 -27.54 15.78 -21.15
C TRP A 16 -27.55 14.50 -20.28
N SER A 17 -28.73 13.90 -20.10
CA SER A 17 -28.93 12.57 -19.52
C SER A 17 -28.06 11.49 -20.15
N PHE A 18 -27.93 11.41 -21.48
CA PHE A 18 -27.11 10.35 -22.12
C PHE A 18 -25.61 10.51 -21.79
N LEU A 19 -25.13 11.75 -21.66
CA LEU A 19 -23.76 12.03 -21.23
C LEU A 19 -23.54 11.65 -19.76
N VAL A 20 -24.53 11.92 -18.89
CA VAL A 20 -24.50 11.53 -17.48
C VAL A 20 -24.54 10.00 -17.33
N TYR A 21 -25.42 9.31 -18.06
CA TYR A 21 -25.48 7.84 -18.02
C TYR A 21 -24.22 7.19 -18.61
N GLY A 22 -23.67 7.76 -19.69
CA GLY A 22 -22.43 7.30 -20.30
C GLY A 22 -21.24 7.44 -19.35
N THR A 23 -21.10 8.60 -18.70
CA THR A 23 -20.03 8.82 -17.71
C THR A 23 -20.19 7.93 -16.48
N LEU A 24 -21.41 7.77 -15.94
CA LEU A 24 -21.68 6.89 -14.80
C LEU A 24 -21.35 5.42 -15.12
N SER A 25 -21.76 4.95 -16.30
CA SER A 25 -21.48 3.58 -16.76
C SER A 25 -19.98 3.36 -16.96
N PHE A 26 -19.28 4.33 -17.55
CA PHE A 26 -17.82 4.26 -17.70
C PHE A 26 -17.10 4.21 -16.35
N VAL A 27 -17.50 5.06 -15.40
CA VAL A 27 -16.94 5.06 -14.04
C VAL A 27 -17.19 3.72 -13.34
N LEU A 28 -18.39 3.15 -13.48
CA LEU A 28 -18.72 1.85 -12.89
C LEU A 28 -17.88 0.72 -13.48
N LEU A 29 -17.72 0.68 -14.81
CA LEU A 29 -16.88 -0.31 -15.50
C LEU A 29 -15.41 -0.15 -15.12
N TRP A 30 -14.92 1.08 -15.05
CA TRP A 30 -13.55 1.37 -14.64
C TRP A 30 -13.30 0.96 -13.18
N LEU A 31 -14.26 1.20 -12.28
CA LEU A 31 -14.19 0.73 -10.90
C LEU A 31 -14.23 -0.81 -10.82
N LEU A 32 -15.08 -1.47 -11.61
CA LEU A 32 -15.14 -2.93 -11.65
C LEU A 32 -13.81 -3.51 -12.15
N ASP A 33 -13.24 -2.97 -13.22
CA ASP A 33 -11.94 -3.39 -13.72
C ASP A 33 -10.85 -3.21 -12.65
N ARG A 34 -10.83 -2.03 -12.01
CA ARG A 34 -9.80 -1.69 -11.02
C ARG A 34 -9.92 -2.44 -9.70
N LEU A 35 -11.13 -2.63 -9.17
CA LEU A 35 -11.37 -3.28 -7.87
C LEU A 35 -11.55 -4.79 -7.98
N TRP A 36 -11.91 -5.34 -9.14
CA TRP A 36 -12.17 -6.77 -9.29
C TRP A 36 -11.17 -7.46 -10.21
N TRP A 37 -11.00 -6.97 -11.44
CA TRP A 37 -10.22 -7.65 -12.46
C TRP A 37 -8.72 -7.50 -12.25
N HIS A 38 -8.26 -6.28 -11.97
CA HIS A 38 -6.86 -5.97 -11.71
C HIS A 38 -6.27 -6.79 -10.54
N PRO A 39 -6.85 -6.82 -9.32
CA PRO A 39 -6.30 -7.59 -8.21
C PRO A 39 -6.30 -9.10 -8.50
N ARG A 40 -7.36 -9.64 -9.13
CA ARG A 40 -7.40 -11.07 -9.48
C ARG A 40 -6.34 -11.46 -10.53
N ARG A 41 -6.06 -10.59 -11.51
CA ARG A 41 -4.99 -10.82 -12.48
C ARG A 41 -3.62 -10.84 -11.79
N LEU A 42 -3.39 -9.90 -10.87
CA LEU A 42 -2.15 -9.81 -10.12
C LEU A 42 -1.97 -11.00 -9.16
N GLU A 43 -3.04 -11.46 -8.52
CA GLU A 43 -3.05 -12.68 -7.71
C GLU A 43 -2.60 -13.90 -8.53
N ARG A 44 -3.19 -14.08 -9.72
CA ARG A 44 -2.81 -15.19 -10.60
C ARG A 44 -1.36 -15.10 -11.05
N ALA A 45 -0.89 -13.91 -11.41
CA ALA A 45 0.50 -13.70 -11.80
C ALA A 45 1.48 -14.04 -10.68
N LEU A 46 1.20 -13.59 -9.45
CA LEU A 46 2.04 -13.88 -8.29
C LEU A 46 2.01 -15.37 -7.92
N ARG A 47 0.84 -16.03 -8.01
CA ARG A 47 0.75 -17.48 -7.80
C ARG A 47 1.46 -18.29 -8.88
N ALA A 48 1.44 -17.82 -10.13
CA ALA A 48 2.21 -18.44 -11.21
C ALA A 48 3.73 -18.36 -10.98
N GLN A 49 4.19 -17.35 -10.23
CA GLN A 49 5.58 -17.26 -9.76
C GLN A 49 5.89 -18.17 -8.56
N GLY A 50 4.92 -18.97 -8.09
CA GLY A 50 5.08 -19.91 -6.98
C GLY A 50 4.81 -19.31 -5.60
N LEU A 51 4.40 -18.04 -5.52
CA LEU A 51 4.08 -17.41 -4.23
C LEU A 51 2.74 -17.93 -3.71
N ARG A 52 2.73 -18.39 -2.46
CA ARG A 52 1.54 -18.84 -1.73
C ARG A 52 1.03 -17.72 -0.82
N GLY A 53 -0.24 -17.77 -0.41
CA GLY A 53 -0.80 -16.75 0.47
C GLY A 53 -2.32 -16.66 0.42
N THR A 54 -2.85 -15.62 1.05
CA THR A 54 -4.29 -15.38 1.12
C THR A 54 -4.86 -15.00 -0.25
N SER A 55 -6.10 -15.43 -0.50
CA SER A 55 -6.83 -15.07 -1.72
C SER A 55 -7.47 -13.69 -1.61
N TYR A 56 -7.58 -12.95 -2.72
CA TYR A 56 -8.21 -11.64 -2.69
C TYR A 56 -9.69 -11.72 -2.27
N ARG A 57 -10.05 -11.00 -1.20
CA ARG A 57 -11.44 -10.80 -0.75
C ARG A 57 -11.89 -9.38 -1.08
N PHE A 58 -12.98 -9.27 -1.84
CA PHE A 58 -13.47 -8.00 -2.38
C PHE A 58 -13.64 -6.92 -1.31
N ILE A 59 -13.00 -5.77 -1.54
CA ILE A 59 -13.01 -4.52 -0.73
C ILE A 59 -12.47 -4.66 0.70
N ARG A 60 -12.84 -5.70 1.44
CA ARG A 60 -12.40 -5.94 2.82
C ARG A 60 -10.95 -6.45 2.90
N GLY A 61 -10.49 -7.21 1.91
CA GLY A 61 -9.18 -7.87 1.92
C GLY A 61 -8.94 -8.62 3.24
N ASP A 62 -7.70 -8.55 3.73
CA ASP A 62 -7.32 -9.08 5.04
C ASP A 62 -7.37 -8.00 6.14
N LEU A 63 -7.79 -6.78 5.83
CA LEU A 63 -7.65 -5.62 6.72
C LEU A 63 -8.58 -5.69 7.94
N ILE A 64 -9.78 -6.24 7.76
CA ILE A 64 -10.73 -6.43 8.87
C ILE A 64 -10.24 -7.54 9.81
N ASP A 65 -9.74 -8.64 9.24
CA ASP A 65 -9.19 -9.75 10.02
C ASP A 65 -7.88 -9.30 10.71
N TYR A 66 -7.08 -8.46 10.06
CA TYR A 66 -5.93 -7.77 10.67
C TYR A 66 -6.32 -6.96 11.91
N ALA A 67 -7.33 -6.09 11.78
CA ALA A 67 -7.77 -5.23 12.88
C ALA A 67 -8.32 -6.05 14.05
N ARG A 68 -9.10 -7.11 13.75
CA ARG A 68 -9.63 -8.04 14.76
C ARG A 68 -8.51 -8.74 15.52
N ARG A 69 -7.58 -9.38 14.81
CA ARG A 69 -6.45 -10.12 15.42
C ARG A 69 -5.52 -9.20 16.19
N THR A 70 -5.29 -7.98 15.68
CA THR A 70 -4.49 -6.97 16.40
C THR A 70 -5.15 -6.59 17.73
N ARG A 71 -6.47 -6.40 17.74
CA ARG A 71 -7.20 -6.11 18.99
C ARG A 71 -7.11 -7.27 19.98
N GLU A 72 -7.26 -8.50 19.51
CA GLU A 72 -7.12 -9.71 20.34
C GLU A 72 -5.69 -9.85 20.89
N ALA A 73 -4.67 -9.63 20.06
CA ALA A 73 -3.28 -9.70 20.48
C ALA A 73 -2.94 -8.62 21.52
N THR A 74 -3.37 -7.37 21.32
CA THR A 74 -3.16 -6.28 22.27
C THR A 74 -3.91 -6.50 23.60
N SER A 75 -5.02 -7.24 23.58
CA SER A 75 -5.75 -7.59 24.80
C SER A 75 -5.04 -8.63 25.67
N ARG A 76 -4.10 -9.40 25.10
CA ARG A 76 -3.29 -10.38 25.83
C ARG A 76 -2.08 -9.67 26.43
N SER A 77 -1.89 -9.81 27.74
CA SER A 77 -0.65 -9.36 28.37
C SER A 77 0.49 -10.34 28.08
N LEU A 78 1.68 -9.80 27.81
CA LEU A 78 2.91 -10.58 27.75
C LEU A 78 3.31 -11.01 29.17
N PRO A 79 3.63 -12.30 29.39
CA PRO A 79 4.23 -12.73 30.63
C PRO A 79 5.54 -11.98 30.90
N LEU A 80 5.83 -11.71 32.17
CA LEU A 80 7.11 -11.15 32.58
C LEU A 80 8.25 -12.02 32.05
N ARG A 81 9.26 -11.40 31.42
CA ARG A 81 10.43 -12.05 30.80
C ARG A 81 10.15 -12.88 29.54
N CYS A 82 9.01 -12.70 28.88
CA CYS A 82 8.79 -13.29 27.56
C CYS A 82 9.38 -12.42 26.44
N HIS A 83 10.21 -13.01 25.58
CA HIS A 83 10.79 -12.35 24.40
C HIS A 83 10.02 -12.68 23.09
N ASN A 84 8.98 -13.51 23.16
CA ASN A 84 8.16 -13.86 21.99
C ASN A 84 7.12 -12.76 21.69
N ILE A 85 7.59 -11.69 21.09
CA ILE A 85 6.80 -10.46 20.83
C ILE A 85 6.15 -10.50 19.43
N ALA A 86 6.65 -11.35 18.53
CA ALA A 86 6.17 -11.48 17.15
C ALA A 86 4.64 -11.63 17.02
N PRO A 87 3.96 -12.51 17.79
CA PRO A 87 2.50 -12.64 17.70
C PRO A 87 1.74 -11.43 18.26
N LEU A 88 2.38 -10.55 19.05
CA LEU A 88 1.74 -9.32 19.54
C LEU A 88 1.90 -8.15 18.58
N VAL A 89 3.08 -7.97 17.99
CA VAL A 89 3.36 -6.82 17.11
C VAL A 89 2.71 -7.00 15.74
N GLY A 90 2.61 -8.23 15.26
CA GLY A 90 2.06 -8.51 13.93
C GLY A 90 1.40 -9.88 13.86
N PRO A 91 0.28 -10.11 14.58
CA PRO A 91 -0.37 -11.42 14.66
C PRO A 91 -0.69 -11.98 13.28
N LEU A 92 -1.30 -11.19 12.40
CA LEU A 92 -1.62 -11.63 11.03
C LEU A 92 -0.37 -12.02 10.23
N LEU A 93 0.72 -11.26 10.36
CA LEU A 93 1.95 -11.56 9.63
C LEU A 93 2.58 -12.85 10.15
N HIS A 94 2.57 -13.05 11.47
CA HIS A 94 3.06 -14.27 12.10
C HIS A 94 2.30 -15.49 11.60
N ASP A 95 0.97 -15.43 11.62
CA ASP A 95 0.09 -16.53 11.17
C ASP A 95 0.28 -16.83 9.68
N ILE A 96 0.25 -15.81 8.81
CA ILE A 96 0.39 -16.00 7.35
C ILE A 96 1.77 -16.61 7.02
N VAL A 97 2.83 -16.16 7.68
CA VAL A 97 4.17 -16.72 7.47
C VAL A 97 4.24 -18.17 7.97
N GLN A 98 3.56 -18.48 9.08
CA GLN A 98 3.48 -19.85 9.60
C GLN A 98 2.67 -20.78 8.70
N GLU A 99 1.54 -20.31 8.15
CA GLU A 99 0.63 -21.10 7.31
C GLU A 99 1.13 -21.24 5.85
N HIS A 100 1.68 -20.17 5.29
CA HIS A 100 2.02 -20.11 3.85
C HIS A 100 3.52 -20.11 3.57
N GLY A 101 4.36 -20.03 4.61
CA GLY A 101 5.81 -20.09 4.52
C GLY A 101 6.50 -18.73 4.50
N LYS A 102 7.83 -18.77 4.30
CA LYS A 102 8.73 -17.60 4.42
C LYS A 102 8.50 -16.50 3.36
N THR A 103 7.85 -16.82 2.26
CA THR A 103 7.52 -15.87 1.19
C THR A 103 6.05 -16.00 0.85
N CYS A 104 5.26 -15.04 1.28
CA CYS A 104 3.81 -15.14 1.25
C CYS A 104 3.12 -13.86 0.76
N ILE A 105 1.97 -14.01 0.12
CA ILE A 105 1.10 -12.93 -0.34
C ILE A 105 0.03 -12.65 0.73
N SER A 106 -0.22 -11.36 0.99
CA SER A 106 -1.32 -10.86 1.81
C SER A 106 -2.00 -9.67 1.12
N TRP A 107 -3.22 -9.32 1.51
CA TRP A 107 -3.98 -8.23 0.86
C TRP A 107 -4.25 -7.05 1.78
N PHE A 108 -3.73 -5.88 1.42
CA PHE A 108 -4.06 -4.61 2.04
C PHE A 108 -5.12 -3.88 1.21
N GLY A 109 -6.40 -4.18 1.48
CA GLY A 109 -7.51 -3.72 0.65
C GLY A 109 -7.37 -4.27 -0.77
N VAL A 110 -7.20 -3.39 -1.77
CA VAL A 110 -6.99 -3.76 -3.18
C VAL A 110 -5.52 -3.97 -3.55
N PHE A 111 -4.59 -3.65 -2.66
CA PHE A 111 -3.16 -3.73 -2.93
C PHE A 111 -2.58 -5.05 -2.40
N PRO A 112 -1.96 -5.89 -3.24
CA PRO A 112 -1.24 -7.05 -2.76
C PRO A 112 0.06 -6.64 -2.10
N LYS A 113 0.38 -7.33 -1.01
CA LYS A 113 1.61 -7.19 -0.25
C LYS A 113 2.32 -8.52 -0.23
N VAL A 114 3.55 -8.54 -0.73
CA VAL A 114 4.45 -9.68 -0.62
C VAL A 114 5.29 -9.50 0.63
N THR A 115 5.20 -10.45 1.55
CA THR A 115 6.03 -10.52 2.76
C THR A 115 7.16 -11.51 2.50
N ILE A 116 8.39 -11.05 2.74
CA ILE A 116 9.61 -11.87 2.66
C ILE A 116 10.18 -11.96 4.08
N SER A 117 10.26 -13.17 4.61
CA SER A 117 10.81 -13.47 5.93
C SER A 117 12.15 -14.21 5.85
N ASP A 118 12.65 -14.49 4.65
CA ASP A 118 13.99 -15.04 4.46
C ASP A 118 15.05 -13.92 4.69
N PRO A 119 15.98 -14.08 5.64
CA PRO A 119 16.97 -13.05 5.94
C PRO A 119 17.92 -12.77 4.76
N ASN A 120 18.24 -13.76 3.92
CA ASN A 120 19.14 -13.59 2.78
C ASN A 120 18.48 -12.71 1.71
N LEU A 121 17.24 -13.04 1.33
CA LEU A 121 16.45 -12.24 0.38
C LEU A 121 16.13 -10.86 0.95
N THR A 122 15.82 -10.76 2.24
CA THR A 122 15.56 -9.47 2.90
C THR A 122 16.80 -8.58 2.86
N LYS A 123 17.98 -9.14 3.14
CA LYS A 123 19.25 -8.41 3.02
C LYS A 123 19.50 -7.95 1.60
N GLU A 124 19.25 -8.80 0.60
CA GLU A 124 19.39 -8.43 -0.81
C GLU A 124 18.47 -7.28 -1.19
N VAL A 125 17.17 -7.37 -0.88
CA VAL A 125 16.17 -6.32 -1.16
C VAL A 125 16.52 -5.00 -0.46
N LEU A 126 16.96 -5.04 0.80
CA LEU A 126 17.28 -3.84 1.58
C LEU A 126 18.65 -3.23 1.25
N SER A 127 19.60 -4.04 0.76
CA SER A 127 20.93 -3.56 0.34
C SER A 127 20.96 -3.07 -1.09
N ASN A 128 19.97 -3.47 -1.89
CA ASN A 128 19.81 -3.06 -3.28
C ASN A 128 19.57 -1.54 -3.36
N LYS A 129 20.52 -0.83 -3.99
CA LYS A 129 20.46 0.62 -4.23
C LYS A 129 20.09 0.98 -5.68
N PHE A 130 19.72 0.00 -6.50
CA PHE A 130 19.39 0.20 -7.91
C PHE A 130 18.04 0.91 -8.13
N GLY A 131 17.31 1.25 -7.07
CA GLY A 131 16.05 1.99 -7.15
C GLY A 131 14.84 1.15 -7.57
N HIS A 132 15.01 -0.17 -7.71
CA HIS A 132 13.90 -1.08 -8.03
C HIS A 132 12.86 -1.18 -6.91
N PHE A 133 13.25 -0.87 -5.68
CA PHE A 133 12.37 -0.86 -4.51
C PHE A 133 12.18 0.56 -4.01
N GLU A 134 11.01 1.14 -4.30
CA GLU A 134 10.60 2.42 -3.74
C GLU A 134 10.06 2.27 -2.32
N LYS A 135 10.06 3.37 -1.56
CA LYS A 135 9.45 3.36 -0.23
C LYS A 135 7.94 3.28 -0.36
N LEU A 136 7.30 2.60 0.58
CA LEU A 136 5.85 2.55 0.63
C LEU A 136 5.30 3.96 0.89
N LYS A 137 4.62 4.52 -0.11
CA LYS A 137 4.05 5.87 -0.05
C LYS A 137 2.71 5.81 0.68
N PHE A 138 2.69 6.29 1.93
CA PHE A 138 1.47 6.51 2.69
C PHE A 138 1.05 7.97 2.57
N PRO A 139 0.05 8.32 1.73
CA PRO A 139 -0.28 9.71 1.45
C PRO A 139 -0.65 10.48 2.72
N ALA A 140 -1.41 9.86 3.62
CA ALA A 140 -1.82 10.44 4.89
C ALA A 140 -0.63 10.70 5.83
N LEU A 141 0.23 9.70 6.05
CA LEU A 141 1.40 9.82 6.92
C LEU A 141 2.44 10.81 6.38
N SER A 142 2.58 10.87 5.05
CA SER A 142 3.51 11.78 4.37
C SER A 142 3.11 13.26 4.46
N ARG A 143 1.84 13.55 4.74
CA ARG A 143 1.32 14.91 5.01
C ARG A 143 1.53 15.28 6.48
N LEU A 144 1.34 14.32 7.40
CA LEU A 144 1.51 14.52 8.85
C LEU A 144 2.98 14.71 9.27
N LEU A 145 3.91 13.98 8.66
CA LEU A 145 5.34 14.02 9.05
C LEU A 145 6.11 15.26 8.54
N ALA A 146 5.43 16.36 8.18
CA ALA A 146 6.03 17.64 7.77
C ALA A 146 7.20 17.53 6.76
N GLY A 147 7.19 16.58 5.82
CA GLY A 147 8.36 16.33 4.96
C GLY A 147 9.62 15.88 5.75
N GLY A 148 10.54 15.19 5.09
CA GLY A 148 11.72 14.65 5.79
C GLY A 148 12.22 13.34 5.23
N LEU A 149 13.17 12.73 5.95
CA LEU A 149 13.92 11.55 5.50
C LEU A 149 13.05 10.32 5.22
N ALA A 150 11.90 10.22 5.90
CA ALA A 150 10.91 9.16 5.67
C ALA A 150 10.23 9.29 4.29
N LYS A 151 10.05 10.52 3.79
CA LYS A 151 9.38 10.82 2.52
C LYS A 151 10.36 11.00 1.36
N TYR A 152 11.54 11.55 1.61
CA TYR A 152 12.50 11.83 0.53
C TYR A 152 13.07 10.53 -0.06
N GLU A 153 13.24 10.55 -1.39
CA GLU A 153 13.83 9.49 -2.20
C GLU A 153 14.99 10.08 -3.03
N GLY A 154 15.86 9.22 -3.58
CA GLY A 154 16.97 9.60 -4.44
C GLY A 154 17.95 10.61 -3.84
N GLU A 155 18.41 11.57 -4.65
CA GLU A 155 19.40 12.58 -4.26
C GLU A 155 18.96 13.45 -3.08
N LYS A 156 17.67 13.81 -3.03
CA LYS A 156 17.11 14.59 -1.91
C LYS A 156 17.30 13.85 -0.59
N TRP A 157 17.08 12.53 -0.59
CA TRP A 157 17.32 11.71 0.59
C TRP A 157 18.80 11.64 0.96
N VAL A 158 19.69 11.44 -0.02
CA VAL A 158 21.14 11.39 0.20
C VAL A 158 21.65 12.68 0.83
N LYS A 159 21.25 13.84 0.29
CA LYS A 159 21.64 15.16 0.82
C LYS A 159 21.20 15.34 2.27
N HIS A 160 19.94 15.06 2.57
CA HIS A 160 19.41 15.23 3.93
C HIS A 160 20.03 14.23 4.92
N ARG A 161 20.31 13.00 4.48
CA ARG A 161 20.96 11.99 5.35
C ARG A 161 22.41 12.38 5.66
N ARG A 162 23.14 12.94 4.69
CA ARG A 162 24.51 13.45 4.90
C ARG A 162 24.55 14.58 5.93
N ILE A 163 23.56 15.47 5.93
CA ILE A 163 23.47 16.58 6.89
C ILE A 163 23.13 16.08 8.30
N LEU A 164 22.30 15.05 8.42
CA LEU A 164 21.86 14.51 9.72
C LEU A 164 22.86 13.54 10.36
N ASN A 165 23.59 12.76 9.56
CA ASN A 165 24.53 11.75 10.07
C ASN A 165 25.50 12.27 11.14
N PRO A 166 26.07 13.50 11.04
CA PRO A 166 26.95 14.04 12.06
C PRO A 166 26.36 14.12 13.48
N ALA A 167 25.05 14.34 13.60
CA ALA A 167 24.38 14.41 14.89
C ALA A 167 24.32 13.06 15.62
N PHE A 168 24.45 11.95 14.88
CA PHE A 168 24.41 10.59 15.41
C PHE A 168 25.80 9.96 15.55
N HIS A 169 26.88 10.75 15.53
CA HIS A 169 28.21 10.24 15.87
C HIS A 169 28.30 9.89 17.36
N LEU A 170 29.07 8.84 17.68
CA LEU A 170 29.23 8.32 19.04
C LEU A 170 29.61 9.40 20.06
N GLU A 171 30.43 10.37 19.68
CA GLU A 171 30.84 11.49 20.53
C GLU A 171 29.65 12.36 20.96
N LYS A 172 28.74 12.65 20.02
CA LYS A 172 27.54 13.47 20.28
C LYS A 172 26.50 12.67 21.06
N LEU A 173 26.38 11.37 20.79
CA LEU A 173 25.47 10.48 21.51
C LEU A 173 25.86 10.30 22.97
N LYS A 174 27.17 10.22 23.28
CA LYS A 174 27.66 10.13 24.67
C LYS A 174 27.24 11.35 25.49
N VAL A 175 27.36 12.55 24.93
CA VAL A 175 26.94 13.79 25.61
C VAL A 175 25.44 13.79 25.91
N LEU A 176 24.62 13.24 25.01
CA LEU A 176 23.16 13.10 25.20
C LEU A 176 22.77 12.06 26.25
N LEU A 177 23.53 10.97 26.38
CA LEU A 177 23.25 9.88 27.34
C LEU A 177 23.75 10.17 28.77
N ILE A 178 24.58 11.20 28.95
CA ILE A 178 25.14 11.60 30.24
C ILE A 178 24.26 12.67 30.94
N VAL A 179 23.13 13.06 30.33
CA VAL A 179 22.11 13.93 30.93
C VAL A 179 20.96 13.08 31.48
#